data_AF-A0A9N9HNZ3-F1
#
_entry.id   AF-A0A9N9HNZ3-F1
#
_cell.length_a   1.000
_cell.length_b   1.000
_cell.length_c   1.000
_cell.angle_alpha   90.00
_cell.angle_beta   90.00
_cell.angle_gamma   90.00
#
_symmetry.space_group_name_H-M   'P 1'
#
loop_
_entity.id
_entity.type
_entity.pdbx_description
1 polymer ?
#
loop_
_entity_poly.entity_id
_entity_poly.type
_entity_poly.pdbx_seq_one_letter_code
_entity_poly.pdbx_strand_id
1 'polypeptide(L)'
;DNDENVKTSSNSTRNSAKRLKTKEGDTNELKVLLKEIKYLRKDIKNVEKKVETTNIKTTIRDTWPDRKFEKLRDQHEYNTLRSIGQELDLALNTTSGTEALQYVENARTISKERMVVLNVASEYGWDVAAELPQSKNKTMFEYSEVIEKAKQSASLKKSSKRKYLEEKQFFRNGNNEKQQKCY
;
A
#
# COMPACT_ATOMS: atom_id res chain seq x y z
N ASP A 1 -67.84 -20.97 -74.01
CA ASP A 1 -69.04 -20.95 -73.17
C ASP A 1 -68.77 -21.64 -71.84
N ASN A 2 -68.70 -20.80 -70.80
CA ASN A 2 -69.19 -20.98 -69.43
C ASN A 2 -68.74 -22.23 -68.63
N ASP A 3 -68.40 -22.18 -67.35
CA ASP A 3 -68.28 -21.11 -66.37
C ASP A 3 -67.57 -21.70 -65.13
N GLU A 4 -67.09 -20.80 -64.30
CA GLU A 4 -66.42 -20.97 -63.01
C GLU A 4 -67.04 -22.02 -62.07
N ASN A 5 -66.20 -22.71 -61.27
CA ASN A 5 -66.37 -22.64 -59.81
C ASN A 5 -65.10 -22.99 -59.04
N VAL A 6 -64.60 -21.97 -58.35
CA VAL A 6 -63.58 -22.02 -57.30
C VAL A 6 -64.18 -22.63 -56.04
N LYS A 7 -63.50 -23.61 -55.43
CA LYS A 7 -63.57 -23.82 -53.97
C LYS A 7 -62.22 -24.27 -53.42
N THR A 8 -61.37 -23.28 -53.16
CA THR A 8 -60.38 -23.30 -52.10
C THR A 8 -61.08 -23.42 -50.75
N SER A 9 -60.69 -24.38 -49.90
CA SER A 9 -60.76 -24.19 -48.44
C SER A 9 -59.83 -25.19 -47.75
N SER A 10 -58.63 -24.76 -47.37
CA SER A 10 -58.31 -24.27 -46.02
C SER A 10 -57.87 -25.39 -45.08
N ASN A 11 -56.61 -25.82 -45.19
CA ASN A 11 -55.90 -26.53 -44.12
C ASN A 11 -54.39 -26.23 -44.20
N SER A 12 -54.00 -24.96 -44.14
CA SER A 12 -52.57 -24.58 -44.10
C SER A 12 -52.27 -23.33 -43.27
N THR A 13 -52.97 -23.14 -42.14
CA THR A 13 -52.73 -21.96 -41.28
C THR A 13 -52.77 -22.24 -39.79
N ARG A 14 -52.52 -23.48 -39.35
CA ARG A 14 -52.39 -23.80 -37.90
C ARG A 14 -50.99 -24.19 -37.43
N ASN A 15 -50.07 -24.52 -38.33
CA ASN A 15 -48.70 -24.94 -37.97
C ASN A 15 -47.64 -23.84 -38.07
N SER A 16 -47.94 -22.71 -38.72
CA SER A 16 -47.00 -21.59 -38.89
C SER A 16 -46.86 -20.72 -37.63
N ALA A 17 -47.93 -20.53 -36.86
CA ALA A 17 -47.90 -19.69 -35.64
C ALA A 17 -47.13 -20.32 -34.46
N LYS A 18 -47.12 -21.66 -34.33
CA LYS A 18 -46.32 -22.37 -33.30
C LYS A 18 -44.81 -22.36 -33.60
N ARG A 19 -44.44 -22.34 -34.88
CA ARG A 19 -43.04 -22.38 -35.36
C ARG A 19 -42.37 -21.00 -35.37
N LEU A 20 -43.15 -19.91 -35.43
CA LEU A 20 -42.67 -18.54 -35.28
C LEU A 20 -42.41 -18.17 -33.81
N LYS A 21 -43.28 -18.59 -32.87
CA LYS A 21 -43.10 -18.33 -31.43
C LYS A 21 -41.86 -19.01 -30.83
N THR A 22 -41.46 -20.17 -31.32
CA THR A 22 -40.25 -20.89 -30.89
C THR A 22 -38.98 -20.20 -31.38
N LYS A 23 -38.93 -19.80 -32.66
CA LYS A 23 -37.80 -19.02 -33.20
C LYS A 23 -37.60 -17.66 -32.53
N GLU A 24 -38.68 -16.98 -32.16
CA GLU A 24 -38.60 -15.68 -31.48
C GLU A 24 -38.05 -15.82 -30.04
N GLY A 25 -38.45 -16.89 -29.32
CA GLY A 25 -37.85 -17.29 -28.03
C GLY A 25 -36.36 -17.55 -28.13
N ASP A 26 -35.94 -18.38 -29.11
CA ASP A 26 -34.54 -18.71 -29.35
C ASP A 26 -33.69 -17.46 -29.68
N THR A 27 -34.24 -16.51 -30.44
CA THR A 27 -33.52 -15.25 -30.76
C THR A 27 -33.40 -14.31 -29.57
N ASN A 28 -34.35 -14.32 -28.63
CA ASN A 28 -34.28 -13.51 -27.42
C ASN A 28 -33.29 -14.11 -26.43
N GLU A 29 -33.28 -15.43 -26.26
CA GLU A 29 -32.26 -16.14 -25.49
C GLU A 29 -30.85 -15.90 -26.06
N LEU A 30 -30.69 -15.95 -27.38
CA LEU A 30 -29.40 -15.65 -28.05
C LEU A 30 -28.92 -14.21 -27.75
N LYS A 31 -29.83 -13.22 -27.74
CA LYS A 31 -29.51 -11.83 -27.40
C LYS A 31 -29.09 -11.68 -25.94
N VAL A 32 -29.72 -12.43 -25.02
CA VAL A 32 -29.35 -12.45 -23.60
C VAL A 32 -27.96 -13.04 -23.42
N LEU A 33 -27.70 -14.21 -24.03
CA LEU A 33 -26.39 -14.86 -24.00
C LEU A 33 -25.29 -13.97 -24.60
N LEU A 34 -25.57 -13.25 -25.69
CA LEU A 34 -24.61 -12.31 -26.28
C LEU A 34 -24.27 -11.14 -25.34
N LYS A 35 -25.26 -10.62 -24.59
CA LYS A 35 -25.01 -9.58 -23.58
C LYS A 35 -24.15 -10.11 -22.43
N GLU A 36 -24.44 -11.33 -21.98
CA GLU A 36 -23.69 -11.98 -20.91
C GLU A 36 -22.25 -12.28 -21.32
N ILE A 37 -22.04 -12.83 -22.52
CA ILE A 37 -20.69 -13.03 -23.09
C ILE A 37 -19.94 -11.70 -23.18
N LYS A 38 -20.60 -10.60 -23.58
CA LYS A 38 -19.98 -9.27 -23.63
C LYS A 38 -19.58 -8.78 -22.24
N TYR A 39 -20.41 -9.00 -21.23
CA TYR A 39 -20.12 -8.66 -19.85
C TYR A 39 -18.95 -9.47 -19.29
N LEU A 40 -19.00 -10.80 -19.44
CA LEU A 40 -17.93 -11.72 -19.00
C LEU A 40 -16.59 -11.38 -19.65
N ARG A 41 -16.57 -11.04 -20.95
CA ARG A 41 -15.35 -10.58 -21.64
C ARG A 41 -14.78 -9.30 -21.05
N LYS A 42 -15.63 -8.37 -20.59
CA LYS A 42 -15.18 -7.14 -19.93
C LYS A 42 -14.57 -7.45 -18.55
N ASP A 43 -15.20 -8.36 -17.81
CA ASP A 43 -14.70 -8.77 -16.50
C ASP A 43 -13.38 -9.52 -16.58
N ILE A 44 -13.22 -10.43 -17.55
CA ILE A 44 -11.95 -11.10 -17.83
C ILE A 44 -10.85 -10.06 -18.08
N LYS A 45 -11.08 -9.08 -18.95
CA LYS A 45 -10.09 -8.00 -19.20
C LYS A 45 -9.73 -7.21 -17.95
N ASN A 46 -10.70 -6.96 -17.07
CA ASN A 46 -10.45 -6.28 -15.81
C ASN A 46 -9.60 -7.15 -14.85
N VAL A 47 -9.85 -8.46 -14.81
CA VAL A 47 -9.08 -9.41 -14.01
C VAL A 47 -7.66 -9.53 -14.56
N GLU A 48 -7.48 -9.69 -15.87
CA GLU A 48 -6.17 -9.72 -16.53
C GLU A 48 -5.34 -8.47 -16.18
N LYS A 49 -5.94 -7.28 -16.26
CA LYS A 49 -5.26 -6.03 -15.87
C LYS A 49 -4.84 -6.05 -14.40
N LYS A 50 -5.70 -6.52 -13.48
CA LYS A 50 -5.38 -6.61 -12.05
C LYS A 50 -4.25 -7.61 -11.78
N VAL A 51 -4.26 -8.75 -12.46
CA VAL A 51 -3.20 -9.78 -12.34
C VAL A 51 -1.88 -9.21 -12.84
N GLU A 52 -1.87 -8.56 -14.00
CA GLU A 52 -0.66 -7.93 -14.56
C GLU A 52 -0.08 -6.88 -13.61
N THR A 53 -0.91 -5.97 -13.08
CA THR A 53 -0.46 -4.97 -12.10
C THR A 53 0.10 -5.63 -10.83
N THR A 54 -0.47 -6.77 -10.41
CA THR A 54 0.02 -7.51 -9.23
C THR A 54 1.35 -8.21 -9.50
N ASN A 55 1.52 -8.78 -10.70
CA ASN A 55 2.77 -9.41 -11.12
C ASN A 55 3.90 -8.39 -11.24
N ILE A 56 3.64 -7.22 -11.82
CA ILE A 56 4.61 -6.12 -11.86
C ILE A 56 5.00 -5.70 -10.44
N LYS A 57 4.02 -5.56 -9.53
CA LYS A 57 4.28 -5.19 -8.13
C LYS A 57 5.15 -6.18 -7.38
N THR A 58 4.89 -7.47 -7.55
CA THR A 58 5.66 -8.54 -6.90
C THR A 58 7.06 -8.61 -7.48
N THR A 59 7.19 -8.61 -8.81
CA THR A 59 8.49 -8.60 -9.51
C THR A 59 9.36 -7.44 -9.08
N ILE A 60 8.83 -6.22 -9.03
CA ILE A 60 9.59 -5.04 -8.58
C ILE A 60 10.01 -5.22 -7.13
N ARG A 61 9.11 -5.66 -6.24
CA ARG A 61 9.46 -5.87 -4.82
C ARG A 61 10.57 -6.90 -4.64
N ASP A 62 10.56 -7.96 -5.43
CA ASP A 62 11.55 -9.05 -5.37
C ASP A 62 12.89 -8.66 -6.00
N THR A 63 12.90 -7.71 -6.94
CA THR A 63 14.13 -7.18 -7.56
C THR A 63 15.01 -6.44 -6.56
N TRP A 64 14.41 -5.79 -5.56
CA TRP A 64 15.16 -5.09 -4.53
C TRP A 64 15.64 -6.09 -3.46
N PRO A 65 16.96 -6.24 -3.24
CA PRO A 65 17.47 -7.28 -2.37
C PRO A 65 17.03 -7.07 -0.92
N ASP A 66 16.81 -8.15 -0.18
CA ASP A 66 16.62 -8.05 1.26
C ASP A 66 17.99 -8.14 1.94
N ARG A 67 18.52 -6.98 2.36
CA ARG A 67 19.83 -6.89 3.01
C ARG A 67 19.67 -6.62 4.50
N LYS A 68 20.38 -7.40 5.30
CA LYS A 68 20.54 -7.18 6.73
C LYS A 68 21.89 -6.51 7.01
N PHE A 69 21.85 -5.39 7.70
CA PHE A 69 23.02 -4.64 8.15
C PHE A 69 23.21 -4.80 9.65
N GLU A 70 24.48 -4.82 10.10
CA GLU A 70 24.82 -4.94 11.52
C GLU A 70 24.37 -3.71 12.32
N LYS A 71 24.52 -2.51 11.74
CA LYS A 71 24.13 -1.26 12.38
C LYS A 71 22.66 -0.98 12.09
N LEU A 72 21.88 -0.78 13.15
CA LEU A 72 20.46 -0.42 13.07
C LEU A 72 20.21 0.83 12.21
N ARG A 73 21.12 1.82 12.27
CA ARG A 73 21.04 3.02 11.43
C ARG A 73 21.13 2.69 9.95
N ASP A 74 22.08 1.85 9.57
CA ASP A 74 22.31 1.49 8.18
C ASP A 74 21.15 0.64 7.66
N GLN A 75 20.61 -0.25 8.49
CA GLN A 75 19.39 -0.99 8.17
C GLN A 75 18.21 -0.06 7.93
N HIS A 76 18.01 0.93 8.79
CA HIS A 76 16.94 1.91 8.63
C HIS A 76 17.09 2.70 7.33
N GLU A 77 18.30 3.20 7.04
CA GLU A 77 18.57 3.95 5.82
C GLU A 77 18.30 3.11 4.58
N TYR A 78 18.79 1.87 4.58
CA TYR A 78 18.53 0.92 3.51
C TYR A 78 17.04 0.69 3.29
N ASN A 79 16.28 0.43 4.36
CA ASN A 79 14.84 0.17 4.26
C ASN A 79 14.08 1.38 3.71
N THR A 80 14.44 2.60 4.12
CA THR A 80 13.84 3.82 3.59
C THR A 80 14.14 3.98 2.10
N LEU A 81 15.42 3.91 1.70
CA LEU A 81 15.82 4.08 0.31
C LEU A 81 15.21 2.99 -0.59
N ARG A 82 15.17 1.75 -0.11
CA ARG A 82 14.51 0.64 -0.80
C ARG A 82 13.03 0.91 -1.00
N SER A 83 12.33 1.41 0.01
CA SER A 83 10.90 1.72 -0.10
C SER A 83 10.64 2.84 -1.10
N ILE A 84 11.46 3.90 -1.08
CA ILE A 84 11.38 5.01 -2.07
C ILE A 84 11.63 4.48 -3.48
N GLY A 85 12.70 3.70 -3.66
CA GLY A 85 13.05 3.10 -4.96
C GLY A 85 11.94 2.20 -5.51
N GLN A 86 11.34 1.35 -4.67
CA GLN A 86 10.22 0.50 -5.05
C GLN A 86 9.01 1.31 -5.53
N GLU A 87 8.63 2.39 -4.84
CA GLU A 87 7.54 3.26 -5.28
C GLU A 87 7.86 3.95 -6.61
N LEU A 88 9.11 4.40 -6.82
CA LEU A 88 9.52 5.01 -8.08
C LEU A 88 9.52 4.00 -9.24
N ASP A 89 10.01 2.78 -9.02
CA ASP A 89 9.94 1.72 -10.02
C ASP A 89 8.49 1.38 -10.38
N LEU A 90 7.59 1.34 -9.40
CA LEU A 90 6.16 1.15 -9.65
C LEU A 90 5.56 2.29 -10.48
N ALA A 91 5.99 3.53 -10.25
CA ALA A 91 5.57 4.68 -11.04
C ALA A 91 6.03 4.58 -12.50
N LEU A 92 7.24 4.07 -12.75
CA LEU A 92 7.79 3.88 -14.09
C LEU A 92 7.14 2.71 -14.85
N ASN A 93 6.69 1.67 -14.14
CA ASN A 93 6.16 0.45 -14.75
C ASN A 93 4.63 0.40 -14.84
N THR A 94 3.90 1.35 -14.26
CA THR A 94 2.44 1.42 -14.44
C THR A 94 2.07 2.05 -15.78
N THR A 95 1.01 1.54 -16.40
CA THR A 95 0.42 2.10 -17.62
C THR A 95 -0.58 3.23 -17.32
N SER A 96 -0.87 3.52 -16.05
CA SER A 96 -1.86 4.51 -15.64
C SER A 96 -1.21 5.74 -15.04
N GLY A 97 -1.41 6.91 -15.66
CA GLY A 97 -0.86 8.18 -15.16
C GLY A 97 -1.35 8.53 -13.74
N THR A 98 -2.57 8.18 -13.38
CA THR A 98 -3.09 8.40 -12.02
C THR A 98 -2.43 7.48 -11.00
N GLU A 99 -2.10 6.24 -11.37
CA GLU A 99 -1.35 5.35 -10.50
C GLU A 99 0.11 5.80 -10.38
N ALA A 100 0.72 6.26 -11.47
CA ALA A 100 2.09 6.79 -11.46
C ALA A 100 2.20 7.97 -10.48
N LEU A 101 1.26 8.92 -10.55
CA LEU A 101 1.20 10.04 -9.60
C LEU A 101 1.02 9.56 -8.16
N GLN A 102 0.20 8.54 -7.91
CA GLN A 102 0.01 8.00 -6.57
C GLN A 102 1.30 7.40 -5.99
N TYR A 103 2.06 6.66 -6.79
CA TYR A 103 3.35 6.10 -6.35
C TYR A 103 4.40 7.20 -6.13
N VAL A 104 4.43 8.23 -6.99
CA VAL A 104 5.31 9.40 -6.77
C VAL A 104 4.98 10.12 -5.47
N GLU A 105 3.69 10.34 -5.16
CA GLU A 105 3.31 10.96 -3.89
C GLU A 105 3.62 10.07 -2.68
N ASN A 106 3.55 8.75 -2.81
CA ASN A 106 4.01 7.84 -1.76
C ASN A 106 5.53 7.98 -1.53
N ALA A 107 6.34 7.95 -2.60
CA ALA A 107 7.79 8.14 -2.52
C ALA A 107 8.16 9.48 -1.87
N ARG A 108 7.44 10.55 -2.25
CA ARG A 108 7.58 11.89 -1.64
C ARG A 108 7.22 11.89 -0.15
N THR A 109 6.19 11.14 0.24
CA THR A 109 5.75 11.05 1.64
C THR A 109 6.82 10.37 2.49
N ILE A 110 7.33 9.21 2.05
CA ILE A 110 8.43 8.49 2.71
C ILE A 110 9.68 9.38 2.83
N SER A 111 9.98 10.16 1.79
CA SER A 111 11.12 11.10 1.79
C SER A 111 10.95 12.21 2.85
N LYS A 112 9.75 12.75 3.02
CA LYS A 112 9.46 13.74 4.06
C LYS A 112 9.58 13.15 5.46
N GLU A 113 9.07 11.95 5.67
CA GLU A 113 9.17 11.24 6.95
C GLU A 113 10.65 11.06 7.32
N ARG A 114 11.46 10.63 6.36
CA ARG A 114 12.91 10.47 6.55
C ARG A 114 13.60 11.76 6.94
N MET A 115 13.25 12.88 6.30
CA MET A 115 13.81 14.19 6.59
C MET A 115 13.54 14.62 8.04
N VAL A 116 12.37 14.29 8.60
CA VAL A 116 12.09 14.56 10.01
C VAL A 116 12.93 13.69 10.93
N VAL A 117 13.08 12.40 10.64
CA VAL A 117 13.97 11.52 11.41
C VAL A 117 15.42 12.03 11.37
N LEU A 118 15.90 12.53 10.22
CA LEU A 118 17.22 13.13 10.09
C LEU A 118 17.38 14.40 10.94
N ASN A 119 16.38 15.30 10.92
CA ASN A 119 16.41 16.52 11.72
C ASN A 119 16.44 16.19 13.21
N VAL A 120 15.60 15.26 13.67
CA VAL A 120 15.61 14.80 15.06
C VAL A 120 16.94 14.14 15.43
N ALA A 121 17.51 13.33 14.55
CA ALA A 121 18.81 12.71 14.78
C ALA A 121 19.92 13.76 14.89
N SER A 122 19.86 14.83 14.09
CA SER A 122 20.81 15.94 14.12
C SER A 122 20.72 16.75 15.42
N GLU A 123 19.52 16.96 15.96
CA GLU A 123 19.32 17.77 17.17
C GLU A 123 19.47 16.98 18.47
N TYR A 124 18.96 15.74 18.52
CA TYR A 124 18.80 14.96 19.75
C TYR A 124 19.56 13.64 19.76
N GLY A 125 20.17 13.25 18.65
CA GLY A 125 20.88 11.99 18.49
C GLY A 125 20.04 10.88 17.88
N TRP A 126 20.72 9.90 17.29
CA TRP A 126 20.08 8.76 16.60
C TRP A 126 19.27 7.87 17.56
N ASP A 127 19.69 7.78 18.82
CA ASP A 127 19.00 7.00 19.83
C ASP A 127 17.60 7.55 20.15
N VAL A 128 17.40 8.87 20.07
CA VAL A 128 16.07 9.48 20.17
C VAL A 128 15.31 9.35 18.85
N ALA A 129 15.98 9.55 17.72
CA ALA A 129 15.35 9.45 16.40
C ALA A 129 14.82 8.03 16.09
N ALA A 130 15.51 7.00 16.56
CA ALA A 130 15.13 5.60 16.34
C ALA A 130 13.88 5.18 17.14
N GLU A 131 13.52 5.92 18.19
CA GLU A 131 12.32 5.68 19.01
C GLU A 131 11.07 6.35 18.42
N LEU A 132 11.24 7.17 17.39
CA LEU A 132 10.11 7.80 16.72
C LEU A 132 9.24 6.73 16.03
N PRO A 133 7.91 6.81 16.19
CA PRO A 133 7.03 5.95 15.42
C PRO A 133 7.27 6.22 13.94
N GLN A 134 7.65 5.19 13.19
CA GLN A 134 7.55 5.22 11.74
C GLN A 134 6.05 5.25 11.44
N SER A 135 5.50 6.45 11.21
CA SER A 135 4.06 6.59 11.08
C SER A 135 3.61 5.79 9.85
N LYS A 136 2.51 5.05 10.02
CA LYS A 136 1.80 4.44 8.88
C LYS A 136 0.78 5.41 8.27
N ASN A 137 0.68 6.61 8.83
CA ASN A 137 -0.36 7.59 8.51
C ASN A 137 0.23 8.86 7.89
N LYS A 138 -0.36 9.21 6.74
CA LYS A 138 0.14 10.17 5.74
C LYS A 138 -0.04 11.65 6.10
N THR A 139 -0.41 12.00 7.33
CA THR A 139 -0.84 13.38 7.65
C THR A 139 0.26 14.23 8.26
N MET A 140 0.53 15.35 7.56
CA MET A 140 1.54 16.37 7.86
C MET A 140 1.39 17.04 9.25
N PHE A 141 0.25 16.87 9.93
CA PHE A 141 0.00 17.34 11.30
C PHE A 141 0.77 16.56 12.38
N GLU A 142 1.31 15.39 12.07
CA GLU A 142 2.05 14.58 13.04
C GLU A 142 3.49 15.08 13.26
N TYR A 143 4.06 15.89 12.37
CA TYR A 143 5.48 16.24 12.46
C TYR A 143 5.83 17.12 13.65
N SER A 144 5.00 18.09 14.00
CA SER A 144 5.18 18.90 15.21
C SER A 144 5.05 18.03 16.47
N GLU A 145 4.08 17.11 16.49
CA GLU A 145 3.89 16.17 17.60
C GLU A 145 5.07 15.19 17.74
N VAL A 146 5.61 14.71 16.61
CA VAL A 146 6.80 13.86 16.54
C VAL A 146 8.03 14.59 17.08
N ILE A 147 8.21 15.86 16.74
CA ILE A 147 9.30 16.70 17.27
C ILE A 147 9.12 16.92 18.77
N GLU A 148 7.91 17.20 19.25
CA GLU A 148 7.64 17.34 20.69
C GLU A 148 7.89 16.02 21.46
N LYS A 149 7.49 14.87 20.89
CA LYS A 149 7.82 13.55 21.45
C LYS A 149 9.33 13.29 21.47
N ALA A 150 10.05 13.71 20.44
CA ALA A 150 11.51 13.63 20.42
C ALA A 150 12.13 14.49 21.55
N LYS A 151 11.66 15.73 21.73
CA LYS A 151 12.10 16.60 22.82
C LYS A 151 11.86 15.98 24.20
N GLN A 152 10.68 15.41 24.41
CA GLN A 152 10.34 14.71 25.65
C GLN A 152 11.23 13.48 25.88
N SER A 153 11.45 12.67 24.85
CA SER A 153 12.31 11.48 24.95
C SER A 153 13.77 11.86 25.24
N ALA A 154 14.27 12.92 24.60
CA ALA A 154 15.59 13.47 24.85
C ALA A 154 15.73 14.03 26.28
N SER A 155 14.70 14.71 26.81
CA SER A 155 14.72 15.24 28.17
C SER A 155 14.70 14.12 29.22
N LEU A 156 13.90 13.08 29.00
CA LEU A 156 13.87 11.88 29.84
C LEU A 156 15.25 11.20 29.87
N LYS A 157 15.88 10.95 28.72
CA LYS A 157 17.21 10.35 28.66
C LYS A 157 18.28 11.18 29.37
N LYS A 158 18.25 12.51 29.21
CA LYS A 158 19.15 13.42 29.94
C LYS A 158 18.93 13.33 31.45
N SER A 159 17.67 13.22 31.90
CA SER A 159 17.34 13.10 33.33
C SER A 159 17.80 11.76 33.91
N SER A 160 17.61 10.65 33.20
CA SER A 160 18.06 9.31 33.61
C SER A 160 19.58 9.23 33.68
N LYS A 161 20.29 9.85 32.72
CA LYS A 161 21.75 9.91 32.73
C LYS A 161 22.28 10.72 33.92
N ARG A 162 21.61 11.81 34.30
CA ARG A 162 21.95 12.57 35.52
C ARG A 162 21.71 11.77 36.79
N LYS A 163 20.54 11.16 36.96
CA LYS A 163 20.24 10.31 38.13
C LYS A 163 21.26 9.20 38.31
N TYR A 164 21.62 8.50 37.22
CA TYR A 164 22.61 7.44 37.28
C TYR A 164 24.02 7.95 37.65
N LEU A 165 24.40 9.15 37.20
CA LEU A 165 25.67 9.77 37.57
C LEU A 165 25.68 10.23 39.05
N GLU A 166 24.57 10.79 39.52
CA GLU A 166 24.40 11.17 40.93
C GLU A 166 24.42 9.94 41.84
N GLU A 167 23.71 8.87 41.50
CA GLU A 167 23.77 7.59 42.23
C GLU A 167 25.19 7.03 42.26
N LYS A 168 25.90 7.01 41.11
CA LYS A 168 27.30 6.57 41.07
C LYS A 168 28.22 7.41 41.94
N GLN A 169 28.03 8.73 41.99
CA GLN A 169 28.81 9.60 42.88
C GLN A 169 28.47 9.34 44.35
N PHE A 170 27.21 9.09 44.67
CA PHE A 170 26.75 8.76 46.02
C PHE A 170 27.40 7.46 46.52
N PHE A 171 27.42 6.40 45.71
CA PHE A 171 28.09 5.14 46.04
C PHE A 171 29.62 5.26 46.09
N ARG A 172 30.23 6.18 45.33
CA ARG A 172 31.68 6.40 45.35
C ARG A 172 32.13 7.15 46.62
N ASN A 173 31.35 8.12 47.08
CA ASN A 173 31.66 8.89 48.29
C ASN A 173 31.42 8.09 49.58
N GLY A 174 30.41 7.21 49.61
CA GLY A 174 30.17 6.31 50.76
C GLY A 174 31.27 5.26 51.00
N ASN A 175 32.09 4.95 49.99
CA ASN A 175 33.25 4.05 50.14
C ASN A 175 34.50 4.79 50.67
N ASN A 176 34.64 6.09 50.43
CA ASN A 176 35.76 6.88 50.95
C ASN A 176 35.58 7.22 52.44
N GLU A 177 34.35 7.46 52.91
CA GLU A 177 34.08 7.69 54.34
C GLU A 177 34.31 6.43 55.22
N LYS A 178 34.17 5.23 54.65
CA LYS A 178 34.48 3.98 55.35
C LYS A 178 35.98 3.69 55.43
N GLN A 179 36.81 4.27 54.55
CA GLN A 179 38.26 4.13 54.61
C GLN A 179 38.94 5.13 55.56
N GLN A 180 38.27 6.22 55.94
CA GLN A 180 38.81 7.22 56.88
C GLN A 180 38.59 6.89 58.37
N LYS A 181 37.83 5.83 58.71
CA LYS A 181 37.61 5.39 60.11
C LYS A 181 38.49 4.21 60.54
N CYS A 182 39.47 3.83 59.71
CA CYS A 182 40.45 2.80 60.04
C CYS A 182 41.86 3.39 59.92
N TYR A 183 42.19 4.36 60.77
CA TYR A 183 43.55 4.68 61.20
C TYR A 183 43.48 5.26 62.62
#